data_AF-A0A2E6JI76-F1
#
_entry.id   AF-A0A2E6JI76-F1
#
_cell.length_a   1.000
_cell.length_b   1.000
_cell.length_c   1.000
_cell.angle_alpha   90.00
_cell.angle_beta   90.00
_cell.angle_gamma   90.00
#
_symmetry.space_group_name_H-M   'P 1'
#
loop_
_entity.id
_entity.type
_entity.pdbx_description
1 polymer ?
#
loop_
_entity_poly.entity_id
_entity_poly.type
_entity_poly.pdbx_seq_one_letter_code
_entity_poly.pdbx_strand_id
1 'polypeptide(L)'
;MSRYLTNIYDTVNTLWTGMQITFRHMMNIRRDNVTLQYPEERWPRPERNIGFNHEDYNVIRSRLHVDIDDCIGCYRCERACPVDCIKIDTIKSERGEDIPKVNHTGVTSNGTKKGFVVSRFTIDMSECCFCNLCTYPCPEECIFMVGGPNSSKHPIDYEFSEVDRKDLIYQFAKKLTPKQKSGLSPIEKKAEA
;
A
#
# COMPACT_ATOMS: atom_id res chain seq x y z
N MET A 1 -6.19 12.04 66.85
CA MET A 1 -6.70 10.70 66.48
C MET A 1 -7.85 10.73 65.48
N SER A 2 -8.86 11.59 65.63
CA SER A 2 -10.01 11.68 64.69
C SER A 2 -9.61 11.79 63.21
N ARG A 3 -8.70 12.71 62.85
CA ARG A 3 -8.22 12.88 61.45
C ARG A 3 -7.51 11.65 60.85
N TYR A 4 -6.89 10.80 61.68
CA TYR A 4 -6.23 9.59 61.20
C TYR A 4 -7.27 8.52 60.83
N LEU A 5 -8.32 8.38 61.65
CA LEU A 5 -9.41 7.44 61.41
C LEU A 5 -10.28 7.85 60.24
N THR A 6 -10.54 9.16 60.05
CA THR A 6 -11.26 9.65 58.86
C THR A 6 -10.49 9.36 57.57
N ASN A 7 -9.16 9.57 57.56
CA ASN A 7 -8.35 9.29 56.39
C ASN A 7 -8.32 7.79 56.02
N ILE A 8 -8.29 6.89 57.01
CA ILE A 8 -8.38 5.44 56.77
C ILE A 8 -9.74 5.09 56.18
N TYR A 9 -10.82 5.65 56.72
CA TYR A 9 -12.18 5.43 56.20
C TYR A 9 -12.31 5.91 54.75
N ASP A 10 -11.81 7.10 54.44
CA ASP A 10 -11.84 7.65 53.08
C ASP A 10 -11.02 6.79 52.12
N THR A 11 -9.86 6.28 52.57
CA THR A 11 -8.99 5.40 51.77
C THR A 11 -9.68 4.07 51.47
N VAL A 12 -10.31 3.45 52.47
CA VAL A 12 -11.04 2.18 52.27
C VAL A 12 -12.26 2.38 51.37
N ASN A 13 -13.01 3.47 51.56
CA ASN A 13 -14.21 3.75 50.78
C ASN A 13 -13.88 4.02 49.30
N THR A 14 -12.83 4.79 49.04
CA THR A 14 -12.34 5.06 47.67
C THR A 14 -11.80 3.80 46.99
N LEU A 15 -11.05 2.97 47.72
CA LEU A 15 -10.54 1.69 47.23
C LEU A 15 -11.67 0.69 46.92
N TRP A 16 -12.71 0.64 47.78
CA TRP A 16 -13.91 -0.15 47.53
C TRP A 16 -14.67 0.33 46.28
N THR A 17 -14.83 1.65 46.15
CA THR A 17 -15.49 2.27 44.98
C THR A 17 -14.76 1.91 43.69
N GLY A 18 -13.42 1.94 43.68
CA GLY A 18 -12.61 1.52 42.55
C GLY A 18 -12.80 0.04 42.19
N MET A 19 -12.70 -0.85 43.18
CA MET A 19 -12.92 -2.30 42.96
C MET A 19 -14.32 -2.63 42.49
N GLN A 20 -15.34 -1.91 42.95
CA GLN A 20 -16.73 -2.09 42.51
C GLN A 20 -16.88 -1.77 41.02
N ILE A 21 -16.20 -0.74 40.52
CA ILE A 21 -16.20 -0.40 39.09
C ILE A 21 -15.51 -1.51 38.30
N THR A 22 -14.34 -1.99 38.75
CA THR A 22 -13.63 -3.11 38.11
C THR A 22 -14.49 -4.37 38.06
N PHE A 23 -15.15 -4.71 39.17
CA PHE A 23 -16.04 -5.88 39.24
C PHE A 23 -17.25 -5.72 38.31
N ARG A 24 -17.80 -4.51 38.17
CA ARG A 24 -18.87 -4.22 37.20
C ARG A 24 -18.41 -4.47 35.77
N HIS A 25 -17.23 -4.00 35.39
CA HIS A 25 -16.67 -4.29 34.06
C HIS A 25 -16.42 -5.79 33.84
N MET A 26 -15.94 -6.51 34.86
CA MET A 26 -15.73 -7.95 34.79
C MET A 26 -17.04 -8.72 34.56
N MET A 27 -18.15 -8.31 35.18
CA MET A 27 -19.46 -8.94 34.98
C MET A 27 -20.10 -8.54 33.64
N ASN A 28 -19.88 -7.31 33.18
CA ASN A 28 -20.44 -6.78 31.93
C ASN A 28 -19.67 -7.20 30.67
N ILE A 29 -18.46 -7.78 30.80
CA ILE A 29 -17.63 -8.20 29.65
C ILE A 29 -18.34 -9.17 28.70
N ARG A 30 -19.29 -9.97 29.19
CA ARG A 30 -20.08 -10.90 28.36
C ARG A 30 -21.08 -10.21 27.44
N ARG A 31 -21.43 -8.95 27.70
CA ARG A 31 -22.42 -8.19 26.93
C ARG A 31 -21.77 -7.08 26.10
N ASP A 32 -20.73 -6.44 26.64
CA ASP A 32 -20.09 -5.26 26.06
C ASP A 32 -18.60 -5.49 25.74
N ASN A 33 -18.26 -6.61 25.06
CA ASN A 33 -16.88 -6.83 24.63
C ASN A 33 -16.56 -5.97 23.39
N VAL A 34 -15.54 -5.13 23.51
CA VAL A 34 -15.02 -4.33 22.38
C VAL A 34 -13.92 -5.07 21.60
N THR A 35 -13.53 -6.27 22.03
CA THR A 35 -12.47 -7.06 21.41
C THR A 35 -13.04 -7.97 20.32
N LEU A 36 -12.43 -7.96 19.14
CA LEU A 36 -12.64 -8.98 18.10
C LEU A 36 -11.54 -10.04 18.18
N GLN A 37 -11.87 -11.30 17.91
CA GLN A 37 -10.89 -12.39 17.87
C GLN A 37 -10.25 -12.46 16.47
N TYR A 38 -9.12 -11.80 16.30
CA TYR A 38 -8.29 -11.97 15.10
C TYR A 38 -7.55 -13.32 15.19
N PRO A 39 -7.50 -14.15 14.13
CA PRO A 39 -7.79 -13.86 12.72
C PRO A 39 -9.21 -14.20 12.21
N GLU A 40 -10.04 -14.89 12.99
CA GLU A 40 -11.37 -15.34 12.53
C GLU A 40 -12.34 -14.17 12.29
N GLU A 41 -12.31 -13.18 13.18
CA GLU A 41 -13.08 -11.96 13.10
C GLU A 41 -12.17 -10.78 12.75
N ARG A 42 -12.40 -10.16 11.60
CA ARG A 42 -11.70 -8.95 11.16
C ARG A 42 -12.60 -7.75 11.33
N TRP A 43 -11.98 -6.60 11.63
CA TRP A 43 -12.74 -5.36 11.72
C TRP A 43 -13.41 -5.06 10.38
N PRO A 44 -14.73 -4.81 10.34
CA PRO A 44 -15.35 -4.32 9.13
C PRO A 44 -14.71 -2.98 8.76
N ARG A 45 -14.61 -2.70 7.46
CA ARG A 45 -14.01 -1.45 6.98
C ARG A 45 -14.69 -0.28 7.69
N PRO A 46 -13.96 0.57 8.43
CA PRO A 46 -14.58 1.68 9.13
C PRO A 46 -15.17 2.62 8.10
N GLU A 47 -16.50 2.73 8.06
CA GLU A 47 -17.18 3.64 7.17
C GLU A 47 -17.05 5.06 7.71
N ARG A 48 -15.93 5.73 7.40
CA ARG A 48 -15.68 7.09 7.87
C ARG A 48 -16.16 8.09 6.81
N ASN A 49 -17.32 8.70 7.03
CA ASN A 49 -17.80 9.78 6.18
C ASN A 49 -16.99 11.07 6.40
N ILE A 50 -15.96 11.26 5.56
CA ILE A 50 -15.10 12.45 5.52
C ILE A 50 -15.57 13.50 4.49
N GLY A 51 -16.81 13.39 3.99
CA GLY A 51 -17.36 14.27 2.94
C GLY A 51 -16.96 13.89 1.51
N PHE A 52 -16.36 12.72 1.32
CA PHE A 52 -16.05 12.12 0.02
C PHE A 52 -16.83 10.80 -0.12
N ASN A 53 -17.26 10.45 -1.34
CA ASN A 53 -17.92 9.16 -1.60
C ASN A 53 -16.90 8.02 -1.43
N HIS A 54 -17.31 6.93 -0.78
CA HIS A 54 -16.43 5.79 -0.47
C HIS A 54 -15.94 5.03 -1.71
N GLU A 55 -16.56 5.27 -2.86
CA GLU A 55 -16.14 4.73 -4.16
C GLU A 55 -14.88 5.44 -4.67
N ASP A 56 -14.67 6.71 -4.30
CA ASP A 56 -13.62 7.54 -4.91
C ASP A 56 -12.26 7.42 -4.19
N TYR A 57 -12.21 6.79 -3.02
CA TYR A 57 -10.98 6.74 -2.23
C TYR A 57 -10.79 5.44 -1.43
N ASN A 58 -9.53 5.06 -1.27
CA ASN A 58 -9.15 3.95 -0.39
C ASN A 58 -9.21 4.38 1.08
N VAL A 59 -10.19 3.83 1.81
CA VAL A 59 -10.37 4.06 3.25
C VAL A 59 -9.25 3.42 4.07
N ILE A 60 -8.72 2.29 3.61
CA ILE A 60 -7.65 1.55 4.27
C ILE A 60 -6.37 1.70 3.45
N ARG A 61 -5.26 1.94 4.16
CA ARG A 61 -3.92 1.90 3.58
C ARG A 61 -3.51 0.44 3.41
N SER A 62 -3.56 -0.03 2.17
CA SER A 62 -3.23 -1.39 1.77
C SER A 62 -1.95 -1.41 0.94
N ARG A 63 -1.50 -2.62 0.59
CA ARG A 63 -0.35 -2.81 -0.30
C ARG A 63 -0.56 -2.11 -1.65
N LEU A 64 0.51 -1.52 -2.19
CA LEU A 64 0.53 -1.02 -3.56
C LEU A 64 0.71 -2.18 -4.55
N HIS A 65 -0.06 -2.17 -5.63
CA HIS A 65 0.09 -3.08 -6.77
C HIS A 65 0.34 -2.28 -8.05
N VAL A 66 1.04 -2.90 -8.99
CA VAL A 66 1.36 -2.28 -10.29
C VAL A 66 1.10 -3.27 -11.41
N ASP A 67 0.17 -2.90 -12.28
CA ASP A 67 -0.10 -3.58 -13.54
C ASP A 67 0.98 -3.17 -14.55
N ILE A 68 2.05 -3.97 -14.64
CA ILE A 68 3.23 -3.64 -15.45
C ILE A 68 2.91 -3.54 -16.96
N ASP A 69 1.89 -4.26 -17.40
CA ASP A 69 1.46 -4.28 -18.79
C ASP A 69 0.86 -2.93 -19.23
N ASP A 70 0.29 -2.15 -18.30
CA ASP A 70 -0.19 -0.79 -18.55
C ASP A 70 0.84 0.30 -18.22
N CYS A 71 1.91 -0.04 -17.51
CA CYS A 71 2.93 0.96 -17.12
C CYS A 71 3.76 1.46 -18.33
N ILE A 72 3.55 2.72 -18.74
CA ILE A 72 4.27 3.38 -19.84
C ILE A 72 5.70 3.87 -19.48
N GLY A 73 6.13 3.72 -18.22
CA GLY A 73 7.46 4.17 -17.77
C GLY A 73 7.66 5.70 -17.76
N CYS A 74 6.65 6.46 -17.31
CA CYS A 74 6.66 7.94 -17.32
C CYS A 74 7.36 8.61 -16.12
N TYR A 75 7.82 7.84 -15.13
CA TYR A 75 8.52 8.34 -13.92
C TYR A 75 7.73 9.30 -13.01
N ARG A 76 6.42 9.48 -13.25
CA ARG A 76 5.60 10.40 -12.45
C ARG A 76 5.39 9.90 -11.02
N CYS A 77 5.15 8.61 -10.84
CA CYS A 77 4.96 8.00 -9.53
C CYS A 77 6.24 8.00 -8.69
N GLU A 78 7.41 7.81 -9.31
CA GLU A 78 8.71 7.93 -8.63
C GLU A 78 8.93 9.36 -8.13
N ARG A 79 8.74 10.38 -8.98
CA ARG A 79 8.90 11.79 -8.59
C ARG A 79 7.89 12.29 -7.55
N ALA A 80 6.71 11.69 -7.52
CA ALA A 80 5.66 12.06 -6.56
C ALA A 80 5.88 11.41 -5.18
N CYS A 81 6.76 10.42 -5.07
CA CYS A 81 7.00 9.72 -3.82
C CYS A 81 7.75 10.63 -2.83
N PRO A 82 7.24 10.87 -1.60
CA PRO A 82 7.92 11.73 -0.63
C PRO A 82 9.19 11.09 -0.02
N VAL A 83 9.35 9.77 -0.16
CA VAL A 83 10.44 8.98 0.43
C VAL A 83 11.27 8.23 -0.61
N ASP A 84 11.03 8.47 -1.91
CA ASP A 84 11.77 7.84 -3.02
C ASP A 84 11.83 6.30 -2.99
N CYS A 85 10.82 5.63 -2.43
CA CYS A 85 10.80 4.16 -2.29
C CYS A 85 10.52 3.40 -3.61
N ILE A 86 10.13 4.09 -4.67
CA ILE A 86 9.89 3.53 -6.00
C ILE A 86 11.13 3.76 -6.84
N LYS A 87 11.64 2.72 -7.51
CA LYS A 87 12.73 2.84 -8.50
C LYS A 87 12.32 2.23 -9.83
N ILE A 88 12.43 3.03 -10.87
CA ILE A 88 12.05 2.66 -12.24
C ILE A 88 13.28 2.76 -13.13
N ASP A 89 13.53 1.73 -13.94
CA ASP A 89 14.52 1.79 -15.03
C ASP A 89 13.83 1.43 -16.34
N THR A 90 13.92 2.29 -17.35
CA THR A 90 13.35 2.03 -18.69
C THR A 90 14.42 1.84 -19.74
N ILE A 91 14.09 1.02 -20.74
CA ILE A 91 14.86 0.85 -21.97
C ILE A 91 13.99 1.37 -23.11
N LYS A 92 14.58 2.13 -24.03
CA LYS A 92 13.84 2.70 -25.16
C LYS A 92 13.50 1.61 -26.17
N SER A 93 12.27 1.62 -26.67
CA SER A 93 11.80 0.73 -27.73
C SER A 93 11.08 1.52 -28.81
N GLU A 94 10.79 0.87 -29.93
CA GLU A 94 9.91 1.44 -30.94
C GLU A 94 8.49 1.58 -30.38
N ARG A 95 7.80 2.66 -30.77
CA ARG A 95 6.49 3.01 -30.18
C ARG A 95 5.38 2.12 -30.74
N GLY A 96 4.68 1.42 -29.85
CA GLY A 96 3.48 0.67 -30.19
C GLY A 96 3.75 -0.69 -30.86
N GLU A 97 5.00 -1.15 -30.86
CA GLU A 97 5.33 -2.51 -31.27
C GLU A 97 5.29 -3.43 -30.05
N ASP A 98 4.52 -4.52 -30.17
CA ASP A 98 4.64 -5.64 -29.26
C ASP A 98 6.00 -6.30 -29.47
N ILE A 99 6.75 -6.53 -28.39
CA ILE A 99 8.04 -7.24 -28.44
C ILE A 99 7.85 -8.57 -27.73
N PRO A 100 7.52 -9.66 -28.46
CA PRO A 100 7.23 -10.96 -27.86
C PRO A 100 8.43 -11.52 -27.10
N LYS A 101 9.66 -11.19 -27.53
CA LYS A 101 10.89 -11.62 -26.86
C LYS A 101 10.97 -11.17 -25.40
N VAL A 102 10.27 -10.11 -25.02
CA VAL A 102 10.29 -9.51 -23.67
C VAL A 102 8.93 -9.61 -22.99
N ASN A 103 7.91 -10.14 -23.69
CA ASN A 103 6.51 -10.00 -23.32
C ASN A 103 6.14 -8.53 -23.05
N HIS A 104 6.62 -7.62 -23.90
CA HIS A 104 6.22 -6.21 -23.88
C HIS A 104 4.97 -6.03 -24.73
N THR A 105 3.88 -5.64 -24.09
CA THR A 105 2.67 -5.15 -24.76
C THR A 105 2.92 -3.71 -25.19
N GLY A 106 2.80 -3.40 -26.47
CA GLY A 106 3.02 -2.07 -27.04
C GLY A 106 1.84 -1.13 -26.85
N VAL A 107 0.66 -1.63 -26.48
CA VAL A 107 -0.56 -0.83 -26.24
C VAL A 107 -1.12 -1.15 -24.85
N THR A 108 -1.45 -0.11 -24.08
CA THR A 108 -2.10 -0.24 -22.75
C THR A 108 -3.61 -0.47 -22.88
N SER A 109 -4.29 -0.84 -21.79
CA SER A 109 -5.76 -0.95 -21.74
C SER A 109 -6.48 0.35 -22.12
N ASN A 110 -5.88 1.53 -21.89
CA ASN A 110 -6.46 2.82 -22.31
C ASN A 110 -6.05 3.22 -23.75
N GLY A 111 -5.36 2.35 -24.48
CA GLY A 111 -5.01 2.56 -25.88
C GLY A 111 -3.75 3.41 -26.12
N THR A 112 -2.97 3.71 -25.09
CA THR A 112 -1.72 4.47 -25.29
C THR A 112 -0.60 3.58 -25.79
N LYS A 113 0.16 4.09 -26.76
CA LYS A 113 1.30 3.38 -27.35
C LYS A 113 2.53 3.53 -26.45
N LYS A 114 3.04 2.41 -25.93
CA LYS A 114 4.27 2.35 -25.14
C LYS A 114 5.48 2.56 -26.05
N GLY A 115 6.39 3.45 -25.64
CA GLY A 115 7.70 3.64 -26.28
C GLY A 115 8.87 3.27 -25.38
N PHE A 116 8.58 2.70 -24.23
CA PHE A 116 9.55 2.31 -23.22
C PHE A 116 9.20 0.93 -22.69
N VAL A 117 10.21 0.07 -22.62
CA VAL A 117 10.16 -1.18 -21.88
C VAL A 117 10.63 -0.91 -20.46
N VAL A 118 9.77 -1.15 -19.48
CA VAL A 118 10.13 -1.04 -18.07
C VAL A 118 10.97 -2.25 -17.68
N SER A 119 12.25 -2.04 -17.41
CA SER A 119 13.20 -3.09 -17.08
C SER A 119 13.32 -3.35 -15.58
N ARG A 120 13.12 -2.31 -14.78
CA ARG A 120 13.01 -2.38 -13.33
C ARG A 120 11.81 -1.54 -12.90
N PHE A 121 10.99 -2.11 -12.03
CA PHE A 121 9.98 -1.40 -11.29
C PHE A 121 9.96 -2.04 -9.91
N THR A 122 10.67 -1.43 -8.97
CA THR A 122 10.72 -1.90 -7.58
C THR A 122 10.02 -0.92 -6.67
N ILE A 123 9.22 -1.43 -5.75
CA ILE A 123 8.68 -0.66 -4.62
C ILE A 123 9.22 -1.29 -3.34
N ASP A 124 9.97 -0.52 -2.56
CA ASP A 124 10.32 -0.92 -1.19
C ASP A 124 9.15 -0.59 -0.26
N MET A 125 8.41 -1.63 0.16
CA MET A 125 7.28 -1.46 1.08
C MET A 125 7.73 -1.24 2.53
N SER A 126 9.01 -1.48 2.85
CA SER A 126 9.57 -1.14 4.17
C SER A 126 9.80 0.36 4.33
N GLU A 127 9.98 1.09 3.21
CA GLU A 127 10.14 2.54 3.20
C GLU A 127 8.84 3.28 2.89
N CYS A 128 7.88 2.63 2.22
CA CYS A 128 6.62 3.24 1.80
C CYS A 128 5.77 3.73 2.99
N CYS A 129 5.31 4.99 2.94
CA CYS A 129 4.40 5.54 3.94
C CYS A 129 2.91 5.27 3.66
N PHE A 130 2.58 4.50 2.60
CA PHE A 130 1.21 4.22 2.15
C PHE A 130 0.32 5.49 2.07
N CYS A 131 0.84 6.56 1.47
CA CYS A 131 0.17 7.86 1.38
C CYS A 131 -0.76 8.02 0.16
N ASN A 132 -0.72 7.09 -0.79
CA ASN A 132 -1.49 7.11 -2.05
C ASN A 132 -1.15 8.27 -3.02
N LEU A 133 -0.05 8.99 -2.81
CA LEU A 133 0.36 10.09 -3.70
C LEU A 133 0.90 9.63 -5.06
N CYS A 134 1.37 8.39 -5.16
CA CYS A 134 1.93 7.84 -6.39
C CYS A 134 0.87 7.38 -7.41
N THR A 135 -0.39 7.20 -6.99
CA THR A 135 -1.49 6.71 -7.83
C THR A 135 -2.15 7.86 -8.61
N TYR A 136 -2.37 8.99 -7.96
CA TYR A 136 -2.96 10.20 -8.54
C TYR A 136 -2.26 10.73 -9.82
N PRO A 137 -0.92 10.78 -9.92
CA PRO A 137 -0.25 11.28 -11.11
C PRO A 137 -0.14 10.25 -12.24
N CYS A 138 -0.59 9.00 -12.03
CA CYS A 138 -0.49 7.94 -13.02
C CYS A 138 -1.53 8.14 -14.13
N PRO A 139 -1.13 8.38 -15.40
CA PRO A 139 -2.09 8.62 -16.49
C PRO A 139 -2.85 7.36 -16.93
N GLU A 140 -2.28 6.18 -16.69
CA GLU A 140 -2.85 4.89 -17.08
C GLU A 140 -3.52 4.17 -15.90
N GLU A 141 -3.53 4.77 -14.71
CA GLU A 141 -4.02 4.14 -13.47
C GLU A 141 -3.41 2.75 -13.20
N CYS A 142 -2.18 2.52 -13.68
CA CYS A 142 -1.51 1.22 -13.59
C CYS A 142 -0.96 0.92 -12.19
N ILE A 143 -0.76 1.94 -11.35
CA ILE A 143 -0.33 1.79 -9.95
C ILE A 143 -1.50 2.21 -9.06
N PHE A 144 -1.87 1.34 -8.14
CA PHE A 144 -2.99 1.55 -7.23
C PHE A 144 -2.77 0.82 -5.91
N MET A 145 -3.44 1.32 -4.87
CA MET A 145 -3.60 0.57 -3.61
C MET A 145 -4.72 -0.46 -3.78
N VAL A 146 -4.47 -1.68 -3.32
CA VAL A 146 -5.42 -2.80 -3.44
C VAL A 146 -6.63 -2.65 -2.52
N GLY A 147 -7.78 -3.19 -2.88
CA GLY A 147 -9.02 -2.96 -2.13
C GLY A 147 -9.68 -1.61 -2.41
N GLY A 148 -10.70 -1.28 -1.62
CA GLY A 148 -11.55 -0.08 -1.82
C GLY A 148 -12.12 -0.01 -3.24
N PRO A 149 -12.01 1.14 -3.97
CA PRO A 149 -12.37 1.23 -5.40
C PRO A 149 -11.79 0.12 -6.28
N ASN A 150 -10.57 -0.31 -5.98
CA ASN A 150 -9.84 -1.28 -6.79
C ASN A 150 -10.03 -2.72 -6.32
N SER A 151 -11.01 -2.97 -5.44
CA SER A 151 -11.34 -4.32 -4.94
C SER A 151 -11.76 -5.29 -6.05
N SER A 152 -12.25 -4.77 -7.18
CA SER A 152 -12.55 -5.54 -8.39
C SER A 152 -11.30 -6.10 -9.08
N LYS A 153 -10.18 -5.37 -9.03
CA LYS A 153 -8.89 -5.81 -9.60
C LYS A 153 -8.15 -6.72 -8.63
N HIS A 154 -7.95 -6.26 -7.40
CA HIS A 154 -7.23 -6.98 -6.37
C HIS A 154 -7.93 -6.89 -5.01
N PRO A 155 -8.05 -8.03 -4.28
CA PRO A 155 -8.60 -8.03 -2.94
C PRO A 155 -7.74 -7.18 -2.00
N ILE A 156 -8.36 -6.68 -0.94
CA ILE A 156 -7.63 -5.91 0.07
C ILE A 156 -6.54 -6.78 0.71
N ASP A 157 -5.33 -6.25 0.76
CA ASP A 157 -4.19 -6.92 1.37
C ASP A 157 -3.45 -5.93 2.27
N TYR A 158 -3.61 -6.13 3.58
CA TYR A 158 -2.89 -5.43 4.64
C TYR A 158 -2.10 -6.40 5.54
N GLU A 159 -2.15 -7.71 5.24
CA GLU A 159 -1.59 -8.79 6.05
C GLU A 159 -0.34 -9.38 5.34
N PHE A 160 0.48 -8.53 4.72
CA PHE A 160 1.65 -8.93 3.91
C PHE A 160 2.98 -8.87 4.69
N SER A 161 2.95 -9.20 5.98
CA SER A 161 4.16 -9.20 6.81
C SER A 161 5.13 -10.29 6.35
N GLU A 162 6.39 -9.93 6.15
CA GLU A 162 7.48 -10.85 5.82
C GLU A 162 8.49 -10.96 6.97
N VAL A 163 9.21 -12.07 7.03
CA VAL A 163 10.24 -12.31 8.07
C VAL A 163 11.52 -11.53 7.76
N ASP A 164 11.95 -11.54 6.50
CA ASP A 164 13.13 -10.84 6.03
C ASP A 164 12.77 -9.51 5.35
N ARG A 165 13.55 -8.46 5.63
CA ARG A 165 13.33 -7.14 5.00
C ARG A 165 13.42 -7.20 3.46
N LYS A 166 14.23 -8.09 2.91
CA LYS A 166 14.46 -8.19 1.47
C LYS A 166 13.19 -8.60 0.72
N ASP A 167 12.30 -9.35 1.38
CA ASP A 167 11.06 -9.84 0.77
C ASP A 167 9.98 -8.75 0.71
N LEU A 168 10.15 -7.65 1.46
CA LEU A 168 9.31 -6.44 1.35
C LEU A 168 9.68 -5.55 0.15
N ILE A 169 10.71 -5.90 -0.61
CA ILE A 169 11.09 -5.21 -1.85
C ILE A 169 10.41 -5.91 -3.02
N TYR A 170 9.28 -5.36 -3.45
CA TYR A 170 8.48 -5.96 -4.52
C TYR A 170 8.98 -5.51 -5.89
N GLN A 171 9.26 -6.48 -6.76
CA GLN A 171 9.63 -6.26 -8.15
C GLN A 171 8.44 -6.58 -9.05
N PHE A 172 7.89 -5.56 -9.70
CA PHE A 172 6.76 -5.68 -10.63
C PHE A 172 7.19 -5.83 -12.09
N ALA A 173 8.39 -5.35 -12.45
CA ALA A 173 8.89 -5.50 -13.81
C ALA A 173 9.32 -6.94 -14.12
N LYS A 174 9.04 -7.40 -15.34
CA LYS A 174 9.41 -8.72 -15.85
C LYS A 174 10.94 -8.88 -15.87
N LYS A 175 11.46 -10.01 -15.38
CA LYS A 175 12.90 -10.31 -15.36
C LYS A 175 13.45 -10.44 -16.78
N LEU A 176 14.19 -9.44 -17.24
CA LEU A 176 14.89 -9.46 -18.52
C LEU A 176 16.23 -10.20 -18.41
N THR A 177 16.50 -11.11 -19.33
CA THR A 177 17.84 -11.71 -19.49
C THR A 177 18.82 -10.69 -20.08
N PRO A 178 20.14 -10.84 -19.83
CA PRO A 178 21.16 -9.94 -20.38
C PRO A 178 21.12 -9.84 -21.91
N LYS A 179 20.85 -10.96 -22.60
CA LYS A 179 20.73 -11.03 -24.07
C LYS A 179 19.54 -10.23 -24.62
N GLN A 180 18.43 -10.21 -23.88
CA GLN A 180 17.26 -9.40 -24.23
C GLN A 180 17.54 -7.91 -24.03
N LYS A 181 18.23 -7.55 -22.93
CA LYS A 181 18.65 -6.16 -22.67
C LYS A 181 19.58 -5.61 -23.74
N SER A 182 20.52 -6.40 -24.25
CA SER A 182 21.45 -5.96 -25.30
C SER A 182 20.78 -5.79 -26.67
N GLY A 183 19.69 -6.51 -26.93
CA GLY A 183 18.94 -6.41 -28.19
C GLY A 183 17.97 -5.22 -28.28
N LEU A 184 17.63 -4.62 -27.13
CA LEU A 184 16.87 -3.37 -27.01
C LEU A 184 17.90 -2.27 -26.76
N SER A 185 18.48 -1.70 -27.82
CA SER A 185 19.56 -0.73 -27.64
C SER A 185 19.10 0.43 -26.72
N PRO A 186 19.94 0.86 -25.77
CA PRO A 186 19.85 2.23 -25.30
C PRO A 186 20.24 3.06 -26.52
N ILE A 187 19.27 3.72 -27.16
CA ILE A 187 19.58 4.74 -28.17
C ILE A 187 20.62 5.64 -27.52
N GLU A 188 21.82 5.60 -28.10
CA GLU A 188 23.01 6.28 -27.60
C GLU A 188 22.58 7.68 -27.16
N LYS A 189 22.90 8.02 -25.91
CA LYS A 189 22.82 9.40 -25.45
C LYS A 189 23.54 10.22 -26.50
N LYS A 190 22.80 10.94 -27.36
CA LYS A 190 23.41 11.98 -28.20
C LYS A 190 24.09 12.89 -27.19
N ALA A 191 25.41 12.82 -27.18
CA ALA A 191 26.25 13.74 -26.45
C ALA A 191 25.76 15.14 -26.82
N GLU A 192 25.18 15.84 -25.84
CA GLU A 192 24.90 17.26 -25.96
C GLU A 192 26.24 17.94 -26.15
N ALA A 193 26.41 18.54 -27.33
CA ALA A 193 27.54 19.38 -27.72
C ALA A 193 27.37 20.79 -27.17
#